data_AF-A0A2S5N3Y5-F1
#
_entry.id   AF-A0A2S5N3Y5-F1
#
_cell.length_a   1.000
_cell.length_b   1.000
_cell.length_c   1.000
_cell.angle_alpha   90.00
_cell.angle_beta   90.00
_cell.angle_gamma   90.00
#
_symmetry.space_group_name_H-M   'P 1'
#
loop_
_entity.id
_entity.type
_entity.pdbx_description
1 polymer ?
#
loop_
_entity_poly.entity_id
_entity_poly.type
_entity_poly.pdbx_seq_one_letter_code
_entity_poly.pdbx_strand_id
1 'polypeptide(L)'
;MEEVLDEIIDLEEYAKLGKRPPLTKGYRIRVNGDPFVVHDPNPTGRAILTLAGLLPPENYTLRIKLAGEKPRKVGLDEKVDLRHAGVEKFKALPRDQTEG
;
A
#
# COMPACT_ATOMS: atom_id res chain seq x y z
N MET A 1 20.58 -5.99 -15.55
CA MET A 1 20.03 -6.52 -14.28
C MET A 1 19.61 -5.31 -13.48
N GLU A 2 18.34 -5.19 -13.10
CA GLU A 2 17.92 -4.04 -12.28
C GLU A 2 18.53 -4.23 -10.89
N GLU A 3 19.31 -3.27 -10.42
CA GLU A 3 19.98 -3.34 -9.12
C GLU A 3 18.95 -3.19 -7.99
N VAL A 4 18.99 -4.09 -7.02
CA VAL A 4 18.15 -4.01 -5.82
C VAL A 4 18.89 -3.16 -4.79
N LEU A 5 18.33 -2.02 -4.43
CA LEU A 5 18.88 -1.17 -3.38
C LEU A 5 18.77 -1.85 -2.01
N ASP A 6 19.81 -1.73 -1.19
CA ASP A 6 19.88 -2.27 0.18
C ASP A 6 19.24 -1.31 1.21
N GLU A 7 18.15 -0.65 0.83
CA GLU A 7 17.52 0.39 1.64
C GLU A 7 16.00 0.16 1.78
N ILE A 8 15.39 0.82 2.76
CA ILE A 8 13.94 0.88 2.86
C ILE A 8 13.47 2.22 2.29
N ILE A 9 12.69 2.15 1.22
CA ILE A 9 12.21 3.34 0.52
C ILE A 9 10.85 3.77 1.06
N ASP A 10 10.74 5.04 1.47
CA ASP A 10 9.47 5.64 1.85
C ASP A 10 8.67 6.04 0.60
N LEU A 11 7.55 5.38 0.36
CA LEU A 11 6.73 5.63 -0.82
C LEU A 11 6.06 7.01 -0.78
N GLU A 12 5.72 7.53 0.40
CA GLU A 12 5.08 8.86 0.51
C GLU A 12 6.06 9.95 0.04
N GLU A 13 7.34 9.83 0.39
CA GLU A 13 8.39 10.74 -0.07
C GLU A 13 8.62 10.62 -1.59
N TYR A 14 8.67 9.40 -2.13
CA TYR A 14 8.80 9.20 -3.57
C TYR A 14 7.60 9.73 -4.37
N ALA A 15 6.39 9.59 -3.82
CA ALA A 15 5.18 10.13 -4.42
C ALA A 15 5.23 11.67 -4.50
N LYS A 16 5.70 12.35 -3.46
CA LYS A 16 5.90 13.82 -3.47
C LYS A 16 6.90 14.27 -4.53
N LEU A 17 7.92 13.47 -4.78
CA LEU A 17 8.93 13.73 -5.82
C LEU A 17 8.41 13.43 -7.24
N GLY A 18 7.25 12.79 -7.39
CA GLY A 18 6.72 12.35 -8.68
C GLY A 18 7.60 11.29 -9.35
N LYS A 19 8.46 10.61 -8.58
CA LYS A 19 9.41 9.61 -9.09
C LYS A 19 8.86 8.20 -8.90
N ARG A 20 9.26 7.31 -9.80
CA ARG A 20 9.01 5.87 -9.65
C ARG A 20 9.98 5.29 -8.60
N PRO A 21 9.49 4.57 -7.59
CA PRO A 21 10.35 3.84 -6.67
C PRO A 21 11.19 2.77 -7.39
N PRO A 22 12.52 2.70 -7.17
CA PRO A 22 13.37 1.63 -7.69
C PRO A 22 13.10 0.30 -6.97
N LEU A 23 13.65 -0.80 -7.50
CA LEU A 23 13.71 -2.07 -6.76
C LEU A 23 14.58 -1.92 -5.52
N THR A 24 14.06 -2.39 -4.39
CA THR A 24 14.74 -2.27 -3.10
C THR A 24 14.36 -3.42 -2.16
N LYS A 25 15.08 -3.58 -1.05
CA LYS A 25 14.79 -4.63 -0.06
C LYS A 25 13.46 -4.45 0.68
N GLY A 26 12.88 -3.25 0.68
CA GLY A 26 11.53 -3.04 1.16
C GLY A 26 11.00 -1.63 0.97
N TYR A 27 9.68 -1.51 1.00
CA TYR A 27 8.93 -0.29 0.79
C TYR A 27 8.21 0.07 2.09
N ARG A 28 8.46 1.26 2.62
CA ARG A 28 7.69 1.82 3.72
C ARG A 28 6.42 2.45 3.17
N ILE A 29 5.29 1.92 3.60
CA ILE A 29 3.94 2.40 3.30
C ILE A 29 3.29 2.96 4.56
N ARG A 30 2.30 3.84 4.40
CA ARG A 30 1.42 4.24 5.51
C ARG A 30 0.07 3.58 5.39
N VAL A 31 -0.39 2.91 6.45
CA VAL A 31 -1.76 2.39 6.55
C VAL A 31 -2.43 3.09 7.71
N ASN A 32 -3.53 3.80 7.46
CA ASN A 32 -4.25 4.62 8.44
C ASN A 32 -3.46 5.77 9.12
N GLY A 33 -2.16 5.87 8.90
CA GLY A 33 -1.27 6.89 9.47
C GLY A 33 0.03 6.26 9.95
N ASP A 34 -0.03 4.98 10.28
CA ASP A 34 1.09 4.21 10.82
C ASP A 34 1.99 3.66 9.70
N PRO A 35 3.32 3.70 9.89
CA PRO A 35 4.28 3.20 8.92
C PRO A 35 4.46 1.69 9.03
N PHE A 36 4.48 0.99 7.89
CA PHE A 36 4.76 -0.43 7.77
C PHE A 36 5.74 -0.70 6.65
N VAL A 37 6.59 -1.72 6.79
CA VAL A 37 7.55 -2.13 5.76
C VAL A 37 7.05 -3.38 5.03
N VAL A 38 6.96 -3.29 3.71
CA VAL A 38 6.58 -4.40 2.83
C VAL A 38 7.78 -4.80 1.99
N HIS A 39 8.14 -6.09 2.01
CA HIS A 39 9.25 -6.62 1.20
C HIS A 39 8.83 -7.06 -0.20
N ASP A 40 7.55 -7.44 -0.37
CA ASP A 40 6.97 -7.73 -1.67
C ASP A 40 6.66 -6.40 -2.40
N PRO A 41 7.13 -6.18 -3.64
CA PRO A 41 6.73 -5.02 -4.44
C PRO A 41 5.26 -5.05 -4.90
N ASN A 42 4.60 -6.22 -4.89
CA ASN A 42 3.23 -6.40 -5.38
C ASN A 42 2.31 -7.10 -4.35
N PRO A 43 2.21 -6.61 -3.10
CA PRO A 43 1.40 -7.24 -2.07
C PRO A 43 -0.09 -7.24 -2.47
N THR A 44 -0.83 -8.21 -1.95
CA THR A 44 -2.29 -8.20 -2.05
C THR A 44 -2.91 -7.24 -1.04
N GLY A 45 -4.14 -6.77 -1.29
CA GLY A 45 -4.88 -5.99 -0.30
C GLY A 45 -5.00 -6.68 1.05
N ARG A 46 -5.18 -8.01 1.05
CA ARG A 46 -5.15 -8.88 2.24
C ARG A 46 -3.81 -8.76 2.98
N ALA A 47 -2.69 -8.89 2.28
CA ALA A 47 -1.37 -8.81 2.89
C ALA A 47 -1.14 -7.44 3.57
N ILE A 48 -1.60 -6.35 2.94
CA ILE A 48 -1.49 -4.99 3.51
C ILE A 48 -2.33 -4.86 4.80
N LEU A 49 -3.57 -5.35 4.79
CA LEU A 49 -4.45 -5.33 5.96
C LEU A 49 -3.88 -6.18 7.11
N THR A 50 -3.43 -7.40 6.80
CA THR A 50 -2.80 -8.31 7.77
C THR A 50 -1.52 -7.70 8.37
N LEU A 51 -0.67 -7.07 7.54
CA LEU A 51 0.53 -6.38 8.01
C LEU A 51 0.21 -5.25 8.99
N ALA A 52 -0.90 -4.54 8.77
CA ALA A 52 -1.38 -3.49 9.65
C ALA A 52 -2.12 -4.00 10.90
N GLY A 53 -2.19 -5.32 11.13
CA GLY A 53 -2.91 -5.92 12.24
C GLY A 53 -4.44 -5.85 12.12
N LEU A 54 -4.96 -5.53 10.93
CA LEU A 54 -6.40 -5.40 10.67
C LEU A 54 -6.97 -6.76 10.31
N LEU A 55 -7.31 -7.52 11.35
CA LEU A 55 -7.80 -8.89 11.26
C LEU A 55 -9.23 -9.03 11.82
N PRO A 56 -10.09 -9.85 11.21
CA PRO A 56 -9.83 -10.57 9.96
C PRO A 56 -9.98 -9.60 8.75
N PRO A 57 -9.18 -9.72 7.67
CA PRO A 57 -9.12 -8.71 6.60
C PRO A 57 -10.45 -8.44 5.89
N GLU A 58 -11.37 -9.40 5.89
CA GLU A 58 -12.69 -9.32 5.26
C GLU A 58 -13.60 -8.26 5.91
N ASN A 59 -13.30 -7.92 7.16
CA ASN A 59 -14.01 -6.90 7.93
C ASN A 59 -13.54 -5.48 7.58
N TYR A 60 -12.61 -5.31 6.65
CA TYR A 60 -12.05 -4.01 6.29
C TYR A 60 -12.12 -3.76 4.79
N THR A 61 -12.41 -2.51 4.42
CA THR A 61 -12.25 -2.01 3.07
C THR A 61 -10.93 -1.27 2.96
N LEU A 62 -10.02 -1.76 2.11
CA LEU A 62 -8.78 -1.09 1.79
C LEU A 62 -8.96 -0.13 0.61
N ARG A 63 -8.41 1.07 0.74
CA ARG A 63 -8.30 2.08 -0.31
C ARG A 63 -6.86 2.55 -0.44
N ILE A 64 -6.40 2.72 -1.67
CA ILE A 64 -5.11 3.34 -1.98
C ILE A 64 -5.33 4.77 -2.47
N LYS A 65 -4.49 5.69 -2.00
CA LYS A 65 -4.43 7.07 -2.50
C LYS A 65 -3.17 7.22 -3.35
N LEU A 66 -3.36 7.56 -4.63
CA LEU A 66 -2.30 7.88 -5.56
C LEU A 66 -2.24 9.41 -5.76
N ALA A 67 -1.04 9.95 -5.98
CA ALA A 67 -0.81 11.38 -6.19
C ALA A 67 -1.59 11.87 -7.43
N GLY A 68 -2.44 12.88 -7.24
CA GLY A 68 -3.28 13.43 -8.31
C GLY A 68 -4.51 12.62 -8.67
N GLU A 69 -4.73 11.44 -8.07
CA GLU A 69 -5.88 10.59 -8.34
C GLU A 69 -6.85 10.53 -7.16
N LYS A 70 -8.11 10.19 -7.45
CA LYS A 70 -9.09 9.90 -6.41
C LYS A 70 -8.74 8.57 -5.73
N PRO A 71 -8.92 8.44 -4.41
CA PRO A 71 -8.72 7.16 -3.73
C PRO A 71 -9.56 6.05 -4.35
N ARG A 72 -8.93 4.92 -4.65
CA ARG A 72 -9.60 3.74 -5.24
C ARG A 72 -9.64 2.58 -4.25
N LYS A 73 -10.68 1.75 -4.34
CA LYS A 73 -10.78 0.50 -3.58
C LYS A 73 -9.74 -0.50 -4.10
N VAL A 74 -9.17 -1.27 -3.19
CA VAL A 74 -8.29 -2.40 -3.48
C VAL A 74 -8.98 -3.67 -3.00
N GLY A 75 -9.14 -4.65 -3.88
CA GLY A 75 -9.67 -5.97 -3.52
C GLY A 75 -8.74 -6.74 -2.58
N LEU A 76 -9.28 -7.71 -1.82
CA LEU A 76 -8.45 -8.53 -0.91
C LEU A 76 -7.37 -9.31 -1.65
N ASP A 77 -7.71 -9.88 -2.80
CA ASP A 77 -6.79 -10.68 -3.63
C ASP A 77 -6.20 -9.87 -4.80
N GLU A 78 -6.51 -8.58 -4.87
CA GLU A 78 -5.92 -7.67 -5.85
C GLU A 78 -4.47 -7.36 -5.46
N LYS A 79 -3.55 -7.52 -6.42
CA LYS A 79 -2.15 -7.10 -6.26
C LYS A 79 -2.00 -5.61 -6.50
N VAL A 80 -1.23 -4.96 -5.63
CA VAL A 80 -0.93 -3.53 -5.71
C VAL A 80 0.53 -3.33 -6.06
N ASP A 81 0.83 -2.71 -7.21
CA ASP A 81 2.21 -2.33 -7.54
C ASP A 81 2.66 -1.14 -6.66
N LEU A 82 3.46 -1.41 -5.63
CA LEU A 82 4.05 -0.39 -4.76
C LEU A 82 5.09 0.48 -5.48
N ARG A 83 5.57 0.03 -6.64
CA ARG A 83 6.49 0.79 -7.50
C ARG A 83 5.74 1.60 -8.53
N HIS A 84 4.42 1.66 -8.48
CA HIS A 84 3.66 2.64 -9.25
C HIS A 84 4.04 4.05 -8.78
N ALA A 85 4.23 4.98 -9.71
CA ALA A 85 4.53 6.35 -9.35
C ALA A 85 3.36 6.97 -8.57
N GLY A 86 3.65 7.69 -7.50
CA GLY A 86 2.62 8.41 -6.76
C GLY A 86 1.89 7.61 -5.68
N VAL A 87 2.33 6.41 -5.27
CA VAL A 87 1.73 5.72 -4.12
C VAL A 87 1.94 6.54 -2.84
N GLU A 88 0.90 7.22 -2.34
CA GLU A 88 1.03 8.08 -1.16
C GLU A 88 0.79 7.30 0.14
N LYS A 89 -0.39 6.68 0.25
CA LYS A 89 -0.84 6.02 1.49
C LYS A 89 -2.03 5.09 1.25
N PHE A 90 -2.26 4.22 2.22
CA PHE A 90 -3.42 3.36 2.32
C PHE A 90 -4.34 3.80 3.45
N LYS A 91 -5.64 3.63 3.22
CA LYS A 91 -6.69 3.83 4.22
C LYS A 91 -7.53 2.57 4.29
N ALA A 92 -7.64 2.04 5.50
CA ALA A 92 -8.45 0.88 5.81
C ALA A 92 -9.57 1.33 6.76
N LEU A 93 -10.81 1.03 6.36
CA LEU A 93 -12.01 1.37 7.12
C LEU A 93 -12.72 0.08 7.49
N PRO A 94 -13.25 -0.06 8.73
CA PRO A 94 -14.17 -1.14 9.04
C PRO A 94 -15.30 -1.17 8.00
N ARG A 95 -15.63 -2.36 7.53
CA ARG A 95 -16.74 -2.57 6.62
C ARG A 95 -18.01 -2.55 7.47
N ASP A 96 -18.79 -1.48 7.38
CA ASP A 96 -20.15 -1.49 7.92
C ASP A 96 -20.92 -2.62 7.25
N GLN A 97 -21.51 -3.50 8.07
CA GLN A 97 -22.45 -4.51 7.59
C GLN A 97 -23.76 -3.81 7.21
N THR A 98 -23.78 -3.12 6.07
CA THR A 98 -25.04 -2.66 5.44
C THR A 98 -25.04 -3.07 3.98
N GLU A 99 -25.00 -4.38 3.75
CA GLU A 99 -25.50 -5.00 2.52
C GLU A 99 -26.17 -6.33 2.91
N GLY A 100 -27.38 -6.22 3.44
CA GLY A 100 -28.38 -7.27 3.58
C GLY A 100 -29.69 -6.74 3.04
#